data_AF-A0A3M1BQ37-F1
#
_entry.id   AF-A0A3M1BQ37-F1
#
_cell.length_a   1.000
_cell.length_b   1.000
_cell.length_c   1.000
_cell.angle_alpha   90.00
_cell.angle_beta   90.00
_cell.angle_gamma   90.00
#
_symmetry.space_group_name_H-M   'P 1'
#
loop_
_entity.id
_entity.type
_entity.pdbx_description
1 polymer ?
#
loop_
_entity_poly.entity_id
_entity_poly.type
_entity_poly.pdbx_seq_one_letter_code
_entity_poly.pdbx_strand_id
1 'polypeptide(L)'
;MIRLFFALMIFLHASLALTPAKEKQLLRDVAEIKATLKVFMEQTDRRFEQVDKRFEELNKKIEMILVFMGIPAGVFVSITTVTIGFAIWDRKTMVRPFEDRVKKMEEELTENKAKIRDFLEALRKLAKRDEELARLLREKNLL
;
A
#
# COMPACT_ATOMS: atom_id res chain seq x y z
N MET A 1 -12.69 -77.96 53.42
CA MET A 1 -13.07 -76.76 52.63
C MET A 1 -11.86 -75.89 52.25
N ILE A 2 -10.99 -75.46 53.18
CA ILE A 2 -9.85 -74.56 52.89
C ILE A 2 -8.87 -75.08 51.82
N ARG A 3 -8.50 -76.37 51.85
CA ARG A 3 -7.62 -76.97 50.82
C ARG A 3 -8.23 -76.97 49.42
N LEU A 4 -9.55 -77.10 49.32
CA LEU A 4 -10.26 -77.08 48.05
C LEU A 4 -10.29 -75.66 47.47
N PHE A 5 -10.46 -74.65 48.33
CA PHE A 5 -10.41 -73.24 47.94
C PHE A 5 -9.02 -72.81 47.44
N PHE A 6 -7.95 -73.23 48.11
CA PHE A 6 -6.57 -72.97 47.66
C PHE A 6 -6.26 -73.66 46.33
N ALA A 7 -6.68 -74.92 46.15
CA ALA A 7 -6.50 -75.61 44.87
C ALA A 7 -7.27 -74.91 43.73
N LEU A 8 -8.50 -74.45 44.00
CA LEU A 8 -9.30 -73.71 43.03
C LEU A 8 -8.68 -72.35 42.69
N MET A 9 -8.13 -71.64 43.68
CA MET A 9 -7.43 -70.37 43.47
C MET A 9 -6.16 -70.54 42.62
N ILE A 10 -5.36 -71.58 42.85
CA ILE A 10 -4.16 -71.86 42.05
C ILE A 10 -4.56 -72.19 40.60
N PHE A 11 -5.63 -72.96 40.41
CA PHE A 11 -6.15 -73.30 39.09
C PHE A 11 -6.69 -72.06 38.35
N LEU A 12 -7.37 -71.15 39.07
CA LEU A 12 -7.86 -69.89 38.52
C LEU A 12 -6.72 -68.95 38.09
N HIS A 13 -5.63 -68.89 38.88
CA HIS A 13 -4.42 -68.14 38.53
C HIS A 13 -3.69 -68.78 37.34
N ALA A 14 -3.63 -70.11 37.26
CA ALA A 14 -3.04 -70.82 36.13
C ALA A 14 -3.83 -70.64 34.82
N SER A 15 -5.16 -70.52 34.88
CA SER A 15 -5.99 -70.21 33.71
C SER A 15 -5.83 -68.77 33.20
N LEU A 16 -5.41 -67.85 34.06
CA LEU A 16 -5.07 -66.46 33.69
C LEU A 16 -3.59 -66.31 33.29
N ALA A 17 -2.76 -67.32 33.55
CA ALA A 17 -1.35 -67.31 33.19
C ALA A 17 -1.21 -67.42 31.67
N LEU A 18 -0.62 -66.39 31.08
CA LEU A 18 -0.29 -66.37 29.66
C LEU A 18 0.70 -67.52 29.39
N THR A 19 0.38 -68.40 28.43
CA THR A 19 1.28 -69.51 28.12
C THR A 19 2.63 -68.97 27.63
N PRO A 20 3.76 -69.62 27.93
CA PRO A 20 5.10 -69.13 27.55
C PRO A 20 5.26 -68.99 26.02
N ALA A 21 4.45 -69.70 25.23
CA ALA A 21 4.37 -69.53 23.78
C ALA A 21 3.70 -68.22 23.36
N LYS A 22 2.60 -67.82 24.03
CA LYS A 22 1.92 -66.54 23.79
C LYS A 22 2.77 -65.35 24.21
N GLU A 23 3.49 -65.46 25.33
CA GLU A 23 4.42 -64.42 25.78
C GLU A 23 5.56 -64.18 24.76
N LYS A 24 6.20 -65.26 24.27
CA LYS A 24 7.23 -65.15 23.22
C LYS A 24 6.70 -64.60 21.90
N GLN A 25 5.43 -64.83 21.59
CA GLN A 25 4.79 -64.25 20.41
C GLN A 25 4.57 -62.75 20.61
N LEU A 26 3.99 -62.33 21.74
CA LEU A 26 3.81 -60.91 22.05
C LEU A 26 5.12 -60.13 22.07
N LEU A 27 6.20 -60.71 22.61
CA LEU A 27 7.52 -60.07 22.60
C LEU A 27 8.06 -59.87 21.19
N ARG A 28 7.80 -60.81 20.27
CA ARG A 28 8.17 -60.66 18.85
C ARG A 28 7.33 -59.59 18.17
N ASP A 29 6.02 -59.60 18.37
CA ASP A 29 5.11 -58.60 17.79
C ASP A 29 5.47 -57.19 18.28
N VAL A 30 5.77 -57.03 19.58
CA VAL A 30 6.23 -55.74 20.14
C VAL A 30 7.58 -55.31 19.55
N ALA A 31 8.52 -56.24 19.35
CA ALA A 31 9.80 -55.94 18.72
C ALA A 31 9.63 -55.49 17.26
N GLU A 32 8.74 -56.14 16.51
CA GLU A 32 8.43 -55.80 15.12
C GLU A 32 7.71 -54.44 15.00
N ILE A 33 6.74 -54.19 15.89
CA ILE A 33 6.07 -52.89 15.99
C ILE A 33 7.08 -51.79 16.31
N LYS A 34 7.99 -52.02 17.27
CA LYS A 34 9.04 -51.05 17.63
C LYS A 34 9.99 -50.78 16.47
N ALA A 35 10.37 -51.81 15.72
CA ALA A 35 11.22 -51.67 14.53
C ALA A 35 10.51 -50.87 13.42
N THR A 36 9.26 -51.22 13.12
CA THR A 36 8.44 -50.53 12.12
C THR A 36 8.20 -49.07 12.50
N LEU A 37 7.90 -48.80 13.78
CA LEU A 37 7.73 -47.44 14.29
C LEU A 37 9.00 -46.62 14.15
N LYS A 38 10.18 -47.19 14.44
CA LYS A 38 11.46 -46.50 14.27
C LYS A 38 11.68 -46.08 12.82
N VAL A 39 11.45 -46.99 11.87
CA VAL A 39 11.58 -46.70 10.42
C VAL A 39 10.56 -45.63 10.00
N PHE A 40 9.32 -45.71 10.49
CA PHE A 40 8.31 -44.71 10.20
C PHE A 40 8.69 -43.32 10.73
N MET A 41 9.24 -43.23 11.95
CA MET A 41 9.72 -41.97 12.52
C MET A 41 10.86 -41.40 11.68
N GLU A 42 11.87 -42.20 11.33
CA GLU A 42 12.99 -41.75 10.48
C GLU A 42 12.52 -41.26 9.09
N GLN A 43 11.55 -41.95 8.48
CA GLN A 43 10.96 -41.50 7.21
C GLN A 43 10.15 -40.21 7.37
N THR A 44 9.44 -40.08 8.48
CA THR A 44 8.63 -38.90 8.80
C THR A 44 9.54 -37.68 9.00
N ASP A 45 10.60 -37.82 9.78
CA ASP A 45 11.60 -36.76 10.03
C ASP A 45 12.22 -36.28 8.72
N ARG A 46 12.65 -37.20 7.83
CA ARG A 46 13.19 -36.83 6.51
C ARG A 46 12.19 -36.05 5.66
N ARG A 47 10.90 -36.39 5.73
CA ARG A 47 9.85 -35.65 4.99
C ARG A 47 9.62 -34.27 5.59
N PHE A 48 9.66 -34.13 6.92
CA PHE A 48 9.57 -32.84 7.58
C PHE A 48 10.76 -31.94 7.22
N GLU A 49 11.99 -32.45 7.25
CA GLU A 49 13.17 -31.69 6.83
C GLU A 49 13.06 -31.19 5.37
N GLN A 50 12.51 -32.02 4.47
CA GLN A 50 12.26 -31.61 3.08
C GLN A 50 11.19 -30.50 3.00
N VAL A 51 10.15 -30.59 3.82
CA VAL A 51 9.10 -29.57 3.90
C VAL A 51 9.68 -28.26 4.44
N ASP A 52 10.47 -28.30 5.50
CA ASP A 52 11.11 -27.13 6.10
C ASP A 52 11.99 -26.39 5.08
N LYS A 53 12.82 -27.12 4.32
CA LYS A 53 13.64 -26.54 3.24
C LYS A 53 12.79 -25.82 2.18
N ARG A 54 11.65 -26.41 1.80
CA ARG A 54 10.74 -25.79 0.84
C ARG A 54 10.06 -24.55 1.42
N PHE A 55 9.71 -24.57 2.71
CA PHE A 55 9.17 -23.39 3.39
C PHE A 55 10.18 -22.27 3.49
N GLU A 56 11.45 -22.55 3.82
CA GLU A 56 12.52 -21.56 3.82
C GLU A 56 12.71 -20.93 2.43
N GLU A 57 12.70 -21.74 1.37
CA GLU A 57 12.78 -21.24 0.00
C GLU A 57 11.57 -20.37 -0.37
N LEU A 58 10.37 -20.78 0.02
CA LEU A 58 9.15 -20.00 -0.17
C LEU A 58 9.20 -18.67 0.59
N ASN A 59 9.67 -18.66 1.83
CA ASN A 59 9.80 -17.45 2.63
C ASN A 59 10.73 -16.43 1.94
N LYS A 60 11.88 -16.88 1.42
CA LYS A 60 12.79 -16.00 0.64
C LYS A 60 12.13 -15.43 -0.61
N LYS A 61 11.34 -16.25 -1.32
CA LYS A 61 10.59 -15.80 -2.51
C LYS A 61 9.51 -14.78 -2.14
N ILE A 62 8.78 -15.01 -1.06
CA ILE A 62 7.77 -14.07 -0.55
C ILE A 62 8.42 -12.74 -0.16
N GLU A 63 9.55 -12.78 0.57
CA GLU A 63 10.29 -11.58 0.95
C GLU A 63 10.75 -10.80 -0.29
N MET A 64 11.31 -11.48 -1.30
CA MET A 64 11.67 -10.86 -2.57
C MET A 64 10.47 -10.20 -3.26
N ILE A 65 9.31 -10.86 -3.28
CA ILE A 65 8.07 -10.31 -3.86
C ILE A 65 7.62 -9.07 -3.09
N LEU A 66 7.62 -9.13 -1.75
CA LEU A 66 7.23 -8.00 -0.90
C LEU A 66 8.15 -6.79 -1.12
N VAL A 67 9.47 -7.01 -1.20
CA VAL A 67 10.44 -5.94 -1.50
C VAL A 67 10.20 -5.38 -2.90
N PHE A 68 10.04 -6.23 -3.91
CA PHE A 68 9.78 -5.81 -5.29
C PHE A 68 8.49 -5.01 -5.42
N MET A 69 7.41 -5.40 -4.72
CA MET A 69 6.15 -4.66 -4.72
C MET A 69 6.22 -3.38 -3.86
N GLY A 70 7.03 -3.37 -2.80
CA GLY A 70 7.16 -2.23 -1.89
C GLY A 70 7.92 -1.03 -2.47
N ILE A 71 8.93 -1.28 -3.31
CA ILE A 71 9.71 -0.21 -3.96
C ILE A 71 8.83 0.73 -4.81
N PRO A 72 8.04 0.27 -5.80
CA PRO A 72 7.21 1.16 -6.62
C PRO A 72 6.11 1.83 -5.80
N ALA A 73 5.57 1.17 -4.76
CA ALA A 73 4.62 1.80 -3.85
C ALA A 73 5.26 2.99 -3.10
N GLY A 74 6.49 2.84 -2.62
CA GLY A 74 7.24 3.93 -1.97
C GLY A 74 7.54 5.10 -2.92
N VAL A 75 7.94 4.80 -4.15
CA VAL A 75 8.16 5.83 -5.19
C VAL A 75 6.87 6.57 -5.53
N PHE A 76 5.75 5.87 -5.64
CA PHE A 76 4.46 6.49 -5.94
C PHE A 76 4.01 7.43 -4.81
N VAL A 77 4.16 7.00 -3.56
CA VAL A 77 3.83 7.82 -2.37
C VAL A 77 4.72 9.06 -2.29
N SER A 78 6.02 8.92 -2.57
CA SER A 78 6.94 10.07 -2.53
C SER A 78 6.61 11.10 -3.60
N ILE A 79 6.37 10.68 -4.85
CA ILE A 79 5.96 11.57 -5.94
C ILE A 79 4.65 12.26 -5.58
N THR A 80 3.65 11.50 -5.13
CA THR A 80 2.33 12.05 -4.76
C THR A 80 2.45 13.11 -3.66
N THR A 81 3.26 12.85 -2.65
CA THR A 81 3.50 13.81 -1.55
C THR A 81 4.16 15.09 -2.06
N VAL A 82 5.14 14.98 -2.96
CA VAL A 82 5.79 16.13 -3.60
C VAL A 82 4.79 16.92 -4.45
N THR A 83 3.99 16.25 -5.28
CA THR A 83 2.99 16.90 -6.14
C THR A 83 1.92 17.63 -5.32
N ILE A 84 1.37 17.01 -4.29
CA ILE A 84 0.37 17.63 -3.41
C ILE A 84 1.00 18.80 -2.63
N GLY A 85 2.19 18.59 -2.08
CA GLY A 85 2.92 19.65 -1.37
C GLY A 85 3.20 20.86 -2.27
N PHE A 86 3.61 20.62 -3.52
CA PHE A 86 3.80 21.66 -4.52
C PHE A 86 2.48 22.38 -4.85
N ALA A 87 1.38 21.67 -5.04
CA ALA A 87 0.08 22.28 -5.32
C ALA A 87 -0.41 23.19 -4.18
N ILE A 88 -0.17 22.80 -2.92
CA ILE A 88 -0.49 23.64 -1.75
C ILE A 88 0.40 24.88 -1.70
N TRP A 89 1.69 24.74 -2.03
CA TRP A 89 2.62 25.87 -2.06
C TRP A 89 2.30 26.85 -3.21
N ASP A 90 2.11 26.34 -4.43
CA ASP A 90 1.83 27.11 -5.65
C ASP A 90 0.66 28.09 -5.47
N ARG A 91 -0.46 27.60 -4.90
CA ARG A 91 -1.63 28.43 -4.58
C ARG A 91 -1.29 29.62 -3.68
N LYS A 92 -0.36 29.45 -2.74
CA LYS A 92 -0.02 30.50 -1.77
C LYS A 92 0.99 31.50 -2.32
N THR A 93 1.93 31.08 -3.14
CA THR A 93 3.03 31.95 -3.60
C THR A 93 2.85 32.54 -5.00
N MET A 94 2.16 31.88 -5.92
CA MET A 94 2.04 32.39 -7.29
C MET A 94 0.73 33.17 -7.54
N VAL A 95 -0.38 32.74 -6.93
CA VAL A 95 -1.69 33.34 -7.19
C VAL A 95 -1.80 34.76 -6.60
N ARG A 96 -1.40 34.97 -5.34
CA ARG A 96 -1.52 36.28 -4.67
C ARG A 96 -0.77 37.42 -5.37
N PRO A 97 0.53 37.32 -5.70
CA PRO A 97 1.22 38.41 -6.39
C PRO A 97 0.74 38.58 -7.84
N PHE A 98 0.15 37.55 -8.45
CA PHE A 98 -0.46 37.68 -9.77
C PHE A 98 -1.78 38.45 -9.69
N GLU A 99 -2.64 38.13 -8.73
CA GLU A 99 -3.87 38.90 -8.45
C GLU A 99 -3.57 40.37 -8.18
N ASP A 100 -2.58 40.67 -7.33
CA ASP A 100 -2.20 42.05 -7.01
C ASP A 100 -1.68 42.82 -8.24
N ARG A 101 -0.91 42.15 -9.12
CA ARG A 101 -0.42 42.76 -10.36
C ARG A 101 -1.54 42.99 -11.37
N VAL A 102 -2.44 42.02 -11.54
CA VAL A 102 -3.60 42.13 -12.42
C VAL A 102 -4.50 43.27 -11.96
N LYS A 103 -4.77 43.37 -10.65
CA LYS A 103 -5.60 44.42 -10.08
C LYS A 103 -5.01 45.81 -10.29
N LYS A 104 -3.70 45.99 -10.09
CA LYS A 104 -3.03 47.27 -10.40
C LYS A 104 -3.13 47.63 -11.89
N MET A 105 -2.96 46.64 -12.77
CA MET A 105 -3.08 46.85 -14.21
C MET A 105 -4.51 47.24 -14.62
N GLU A 106 -5.52 46.63 -14.01
CA GLU A 106 -6.92 47.02 -14.20
C GLU A 106 -7.16 48.46 -13.75
N GLU A 107 -6.71 48.82 -12.55
CA GLU A 107 -6.84 50.18 -11.99
C GLU A 107 -6.20 51.23 -12.93
N GLU A 108 -4.95 51.03 -13.36
CA GLU A 108 -4.24 51.89 -14.31
C GLU A 108 -4.96 52.00 -15.66
N LEU A 109 -5.54 50.90 -16.18
CA LEU A 109 -6.31 50.91 -17.42
C LEU A 109 -7.59 51.73 -17.28
N THR A 110 -8.32 51.61 -16.17
CA THR A 110 -9.50 52.44 -15.90
C THR A 110 -9.15 53.91 -15.79
N GLU A 111 -8.07 54.25 -15.08
CA GLU A 111 -7.62 55.63 -14.92
C GLU A 111 -7.19 56.25 -16.27
N ASN A 112 -6.39 55.52 -17.06
CA ASN A 112 -5.98 55.97 -18.39
C ASN A 112 -7.18 56.12 -19.32
N LYS A 113 -8.17 55.21 -19.27
CA LYS A 113 -9.39 55.34 -20.05
C LYS A 113 -10.19 56.60 -19.68
N ALA A 114 -10.25 56.94 -18.39
CA ALA A 114 -10.87 58.18 -17.93
C ALA A 114 -10.12 59.42 -18.45
N LYS A 115 -8.79 59.46 -18.31
CA LYS A 115 -7.94 60.55 -18.83
C LYS A 115 -8.08 60.74 -20.34
N ILE A 116 -8.09 59.65 -21.10
CA ILE A 116 -8.28 59.68 -22.57
C ILE A 116 -9.65 60.24 -22.91
N ARG A 117 -10.71 59.86 -22.19
CA ARG A 117 -12.06 60.40 -22.40
C ARG A 117 -12.10 61.91 -22.17
N ASP A 118 -11.52 62.37 -21.07
CA ASP A 118 -11.53 63.79 -20.71
C ASP A 118 -10.66 64.61 -21.70
N PHE A 119 -9.54 64.04 -22.17
CA PHE A 119 -8.71 64.60 -23.23
C PHE A 119 -9.46 64.69 -24.57
N LEU A 120 -10.15 63.62 -24.98
CA LEU A 120 -11.00 63.63 -26.18
C LEU A 120 -12.12 64.68 -26.10
N GLU A 121 -12.68 64.89 -24.91
CA GLU A 121 -13.71 65.90 -24.68
C GLU A 121 -13.14 67.32 -24.79
N ALA A 122 -11.92 67.55 -24.29
CA ALA A 122 -11.20 68.80 -24.47
C ALA A 122 -10.90 69.06 -25.96
N LEU A 123 -10.42 68.05 -26.69
CA LEU A 123 -10.19 68.14 -28.14
C LEU A 123 -11.49 68.44 -28.90
N ARG A 124 -12.61 67.80 -28.54
CA ARG A 124 -13.94 68.13 -29.11
C ARG A 124 -14.36 69.57 -28.84
N LYS A 125 -14.02 70.14 -27.67
CA LYS A 125 -14.29 71.55 -27.37
C LYS A 125 -13.42 72.49 -28.21
N LEU A 126 -12.14 72.17 -28.40
CA LEU A 126 -11.24 72.94 -29.26
C LEU A 126 -11.65 72.87 -30.74
N ALA A 127 -12.09 71.71 -31.22
CA ALA A 127 -12.59 71.50 -32.58
C ALA A 127 -13.80 72.38 -32.95
N LYS A 128 -14.54 72.92 -31.97
CA LYS A 128 -15.60 73.90 -32.25
C LYS A 128 -15.06 75.27 -32.67
N ARG A 129 -13.77 75.55 -32.42
CA ARG A 129 -13.10 76.82 -32.72
C ARG A 129 -12.05 76.69 -33.84
N ASP A 130 -11.57 75.48 -34.10
CA ASP A 130 -10.53 75.17 -35.07
C ASP A 130 -11.06 74.20 -36.15
N GLU A 131 -11.17 74.67 -37.39
CA GLU A 131 -11.68 73.88 -38.53
C GLU A 131 -10.75 72.72 -38.92
N GLU A 132 -9.44 72.86 -38.75
CA GLU A 132 -8.46 71.84 -39.13
C GLU A 132 -8.51 70.67 -38.14
N LEU A 133 -8.61 71.00 -36.84
CA LEU A 133 -8.76 70.02 -35.77
C LEU A 133 -10.10 69.26 -35.87
N ALA A 134 -11.17 69.92 -36.30
CA ALA A 134 -12.47 69.31 -36.55
C ALA A 134 -12.45 68.31 -37.72
N ARG A 135 -11.69 68.61 -38.79
CA ARG A 135 -11.51 67.67 -39.92
C ARG A 135 -10.78 66.41 -39.47
N LEU A 136 -9.68 66.55 -38.73
CA LEU A 136 -8.88 65.41 -38.27
C LEU A 136 -9.64 64.49 -37.31
N LEU A 137 -10.45 65.04 -36.40
CA LEU A 137 -11.27 64.24 -35.50
C LEU A 137 -12.41 63.50 -36.23
N ARG A 138 -13.01 64.10 -37.27
CA ARG A 138 -14.00 63.42 -38.12
C ARG A 138 -13.38 62.27 -38.92
N GLU A 139 -12.17 62.45 -39.45
CA GLU A 139 -11.44 61.40 -40.16
C GLU A 139 -11.20 60.15 -39.30
N LYS A 140 -10.97 60.35 -37.99
CA LYS A 140 -10.74 59.26 -37.02
C LYS A 140 -12.01 58.72 -36.37
N ASN A 141 -13.21 59.13 -36.81
CA ASN A 141 -14.49 58.78 -36.18
C ASN A 141 -14.57 59.12 -34.68
N LEU A 142 -13.86 60.17 -34.25
CA LEU A 142 -13.81 60.62 -32.85
C LEU A 142 -14.78 61.77 -32.57
N LEU A 143 -15.57 62.20 -33.56
CA LEU A 143 -16.50 63.33 -33.50
C LEU A 143 -17.92 62.90 -33.85
#